data_AF-A0AAN0LWM0-F1
#
_entry.id   AF-A0AAN0LWM0-F1
#
_cell.length_a   1.000
_cell.length_b   1.000
_cell.length_c   1.000
_cell.angle_alpha   90.00
_cell.angle_beta   90.00
_cell.angle_gamma   90.00
#
_symmetry.space_group_name_H-M   'P 1'
#
loop_
_entity.id
_entity.type
_entity.pdbx_description
1 polymer ?
#
loop_
_entity_poly.entity_id
_entity_poly.type
_entity_poly.pdbx_seq_one_letter_code
_entity_poly.pdbx_strand_id
1 'polypeptide(L)' 'MFGRVIKSLVFTTDIAIIRNCNADAVMAVYPFTPQPIITDAIVASSDKPVFSGVGGGTTRGPRVIGLAMDASVKEHTVLS' A
#
# COMPACT_ATOMS: atom_id res chain seq x y z
N MET A 1 -9.24 -22.87 -5.55
CA MET A 1 -7.93 -22.28 -5.17
C MET A 1 -8.15 -21.41 -3.95
N PHE A 2 -7.81 -21.91 -2.76
CA PHE A 2 -8.12 -21.24 -1.49
C PHE A 2 -7.04 -20.21 -1.12
N GLY A 3 -7.49 -19.05 -0.66
CA GLY A 3 -6.71 -17.85 -0.40
C GLY A 3 -5.60 -18.03 0.63
N ARG A 4 -4.46 -17.38 0.36
CA ARG A 4 -3.33 -17.29 1.28
C ARG A 4 -3.76 -16.47 2.49
N VAL A 5 -3.73 -17.08 3.67
CA VAL A 5 -3.97 -16.36 4.94
C VAL A 5 -2.76 -15.48 5.25
N ILE A 6 -2.95 -14.17 5.32
CA ILE A 6 -1.94 -13.20 5.76
C ILE A 6 -1.79 -13.35 7.28
N LYS A 7 -0.64 -13.83 7.76
CA LYS A 7 -0.36 -13.98 9.20
C LYS A 7 0.54 -12.87 9.74
N SER A 8 1.24 -12.16 8.87
CA SER A 8 2.21 -11.13 9.23
C SER A 8 2.16 -9.96 8.25
N LEU A 9 2.28 -8.74 8.78
CA LEU A 9 2.29 -7.48 8.05
C LEU A 9 3.53 -6.69 8.43
N VAL A 10 4.20 -6.11 7.44
CA VAL A 10 5.23 -5.09 7.67
C VAL A 10 4.68 -3.71 7.36
N PHE A 11 4.71 -2.82 8.35
CA PHE A 11 4.29 -1.43 8.18
C PHE A 11 5.51 -0.58 7.81
N THR A 12 5.67 -0.30 6.52
CA THR A 12 6.80 0.48 6.01
C THR A 12 6.54 0.94 4.59
N THR A 13 7.30 1.95 4.17
CA THR A 13 7.34 2.45 2.79
C THR A 13 8.76 2.37 2.22
N ASP A 14 9.69 1.80 2.99
CA ASP A 14 11.09 1.59 2.60
C ASP A 14 11.22 0.32 1.76
N ILE A 15 11.69 0.49 0.52
CA ILE A 15 11.87 -0.58 -0.46
C ILE A 15 12.87 -1.63 0.01
N ALA A 16 13.95 -1.23 0.69
CA ALA A 16 14.96 -2.18 1.18
C ALA A 16 14.36 -3.09 2.26
N ILE A 17 13.51 -2.54 3.14
CA ILE A 17 12.79 -3.33 4.14
C ILE A 17 11.78 -4.27 3.45
N ILE A 18 11.01 -3.77 2.48
CA ILE A 18 10.01 -4.57 1.76
C ILE A 18 10.65 -5.80 1.10
N ARG A 19 11.79 -5.62 0.44
CA ARG A 19 12.52 -6.69 -0.26
C ARG A 19 13.20 -7.70 0.67
N ASN A 20 13.60 -7.28 1.87
CA ASN A 20 14.34 -8.14 2.80
C ASN A 20 13.47 -8.71 3.94
N CYS A 21 12.23 -8.25 4.07
CA CYS A 21 11.29 -8.74 5.06
C CYS A 21 10.63 -10.04 4.58
N ASN A 22 10.31 -10.95 5.49
CA ASN A 22 9.57 -12.19 5.20
C ASN A 22 8.07 -12.10 5.55
N ALA A 23 7.56 -10.91 5.88
CA ALA A 23 6.13 -10.70 6.16
C ALA A 23 5.26 -11.14 4.98
N ASP A 24 4.03 -11.57 5.25
CA ASP A 24 3.10 -12.07 4.23
C ASP A 24 2.48 -10.94 3.39
N ALA A 25 2.51 -9.70 3.90
CA ALA A 25 1.96 -8.52 3.26
C ALA A 25 2.66 -7.23 3.70
N VAL A 26 2.58 -6.19 2.87
CA VAL A 26 3.12 -4.85 3.15
C VAL A 26 1.96 -3.88 3.39
N MET A 27 2.07 -3.05 4.42
CA MET A 27 1.16 -1.93 4.66
C MET A 27 1.91 -0.61 4.47
N ALA A 28 1.61 0.07 3.36
CA ALA A 28 2.25 1.32 2.93
C ALA A 28 1.26 2.49 3.12
N VAL A 29 1.29 3.08 4.32
CA VAL A 29 0.44 4.24 4.68
C VAL A 29 1.32 5.45 4.95
N TYR A 30 0.94 6.58 4.38
CA TYR A 30 1.68 7.83 4.48
C TYR A 30 0.85 8.91 5.19
N PRO A 31 1.46 9.79 5.99
CA PRO A 31 0.78 10.98 6.53
C PRO A 31 0.67 12.12 5.50
N PHE A 32 0.88 11.82 4.21
CA PHE A 32 0.84 12.74 3.08
C PHE A 32 0.17 12.08 1.87
N THR A 33 -0.21 12.88 0.88
CA THR A 33 -0.69 12.38 -0.42
C THR A 33 0.47 11.69 -1.14
N PRO A 34 0.45 10.35 -1.34
CA PRO A 34 1.52 9.67 -2.04
C PRO A 34 1.58 10.16 -3.49
N GLN A 35 2.79 10.39 -3.97
CA GLN A 35 2.99 10.61 -5.40
C GLN A 35 2.90 9.24 -6.11
N PRO A 36 2.23 9.13 -7.27
CA PRO A 36 2.03 7.86 -7.97
C PRO A 36 3.33 7.06 -8.16
N ILE A 37 4.44 7.74 -8.43
CA ILE A 37 5.76 7.13 -8.60
C ILE A 37 6.24 6.35 -7.35
N ILE A 38 5.86 6.78 -6.16
CA ILE A 38 6.24 6.12 -4.90
C ILE A 38 5.43 4.84 -4.74
N THR A 39 4.11 4.91 -4.98
CA THR A 39 3.23 3.74 -4.97
C THR A 39 3.69 2.69 -5.99
N ASP A 40 4.00 3.12 -7.22
CA ASP A 40 4.48 2.24 -8.28
C ASP A 40 5.81 1.58 -7.92
N ALA A 41 6.73 2.31 -7.30
CA ALA A 41 8.00 1.75 -6.84
C ALA A 41 7.81 0.69 -5.75
N ILE A 42 6.93 0.93 -4.77
CA ILE A 42 6.62 -0.05 -3.72
C ILE A 42 6.05 -1.33 -4.33
N VAL A 43 5.10 -1.19 -5.24
CA VAL A 43 4.40 -2.31 -5.87
C VAL A 43 5.36 -3.10 -6.75
N ALA A 44 6.16 -2.41 -7.58
CA ALA A 44 7.18 -3.04 -8.40
C ALA A 44 8.26 -3.75 -7.54
N SER A 45 8.51 -3.26 -6.33
CA SER A 45 9.44 -3.86 -5.39
C SER A 45 8.83 -4.94 -4.49
N SER A 46 7.50 -5.14 -4.50
CA SER A 46 6.83 -6.09 -3.61
C SER A 46 6.28 -7.27 -4.38
N ASP A 47 6.83 -8.44 -4.09
CA ASP A 47 6.36 -9.75 -4.56
C ASP A 47 5.21 -10.30 -3.70
N LYS A 48 4.57 -9.44 -2.90
CA LYS A 48 3.54 -9.73 -1.90
C LYS A 48 2.38 -8.73 -2.01
N PRO A 49 1.19 -9.06 -1.49
CA PRO A 49 0.10 -8.09 -1.45
C PRO A 49 0.51 -6.82 -0.69
N VAL A 50 0.32 -5.67 -1.34
CA VAL A 50 0.54 -4.34 -0.78
C VAL A 50 -0.81 -3.70 -0.48
N PHE A 51 -0.98 -3.30 0.77
CA PHE A 51 -2.09 -2.48 1.24
C PHE A 51 -1.62 -1.03 1.29
N SER A 52 -1.99 -0.25 0.28
CA SER A 52 -1.74 1.19 0.29
C SER A 52 -2.94 1.90 0.90
N GLY A 53 -2.73 2.54 2.04
CA GLY A 53 -3.78 3.31 2.72
C GLY A 53 -3.68 4.78 2.34
N VAL A 54 -4.82 5.36 1.96
CA VAL A 54 -4.97 6.79 1.64
C VAL A 54 -5.52 7.61 2.82
N GLY A 55 -5.80 6.94 3.94
CA GLY A 55 -6.46 7.51 5.12
C GLY A 55 -5.56 7.52 6.36
N GLY A 56 -5.20 8.72 6.82
CA GLY A 56 -4.45 8.89 8.07
C GLY A 56 -4.45 10.35 8.53
N GLY A 57 -5.52 10.77 9.23
CA GLY A 57 -5.60 12.00 10.03
C GLY A 57 -5.72 13.33 9.28
N THR A 58 -4.82 13.62 8.33
CA THR A 58 -4.61 14.96 7.75
C THR A 58 -5.17 15.13 6.33
N THR A 59 -5.32 14.04 5.58
CA THR A 59 -5.85 14.05 4.21
C THR A 59 -7.35 13.81 4.25
N ARG A 60 -8.17 14.86 4.17
CA ARG A 60 -9.65 14.80 4.08
C ARG A 60 -10.14 15.42 2.77
N GLY A 61 -11.25 14.92 2.23
CA GLY A 61 -11.93 15.50 1.06
C GLY A 61 -11.68 14.78 -0.28
N PRO A 62 -12.04 15.40 -1.42
CA PRO A 62 -12.11 14.74 -2.75
C PRO A 62 -10.79 14.11 -3.23
N ARG A 63 -9.66 14.58 -2.71
CA ARG A 63 -8.33 14.04 -3.03
C ARG A 63 -8.12 12.61 -2.55
N VAL A 64 -8.73 12.22 -1.44
CA VAL A 64 -8.66 10.82 -0.93
C VAL A 64 -9.39 9.88 -1.89
N ILE A 65 -10.49 10.34 -2.50
CA ILE A 65 -11.26 9.55 -3.47
C ILE A 65 -10.45 9.32 -4.74
N GLY A 66 -9.77 10.35 -5.26
CA GLY A 66 -8.90 10.21 -6.43
C GLY A 66 -7.74 9.24 -6.21
N LEU A 67 -7.12 9.26 -5.02
CA LEU A 67 -6.05 8.32 -4.67
C LEU A 67 -6.57 6.90 -4.42
N ALA A 68 -7.74 6.75 -3.80
CA ALA A 68 -8.39 5.46 -3.63
C ALA A 68 -8.75 4.85 -4.99
N MET A 69 -9.20 5.67 -5.94
CA MET A 69 -9.46 5.25 -7.32
C MET A 69 -8.17 4.82 -8.03
N ASP A 70 -7.09 5.61 -7.96
CA ASP A 70 -5.80 5.25 -8.59
C ASP A 70 -5.22 3.94 -8.02
N ALA A 71 -5.29 3.77 -6.68
CA ALA A 71 -4.87 2.53 -6.03
C ALA A 71 -5.75 1.33 -6.39
N SER A 72 -7.07 1.52 -6.55
CA SER A 72 -7.99 0.45 -6.96
C SER A 72 -7.77 -0.02 -8.41
N VAL A 73 -7.34 0.88 -9.31
CA VAL A 73 -7.06 0.56 -10.72
C VAL A 73 -5.78 -0.28 -10.86
N LYS A 74 -4.89 -0.27 -9.86
CA LYS A 74 -3.59 -0.98 -9.89
C LYS A 74 -3.58 -2.33 -9.16
N GLU A 75 -4.74 -2.95 -8.92
CA GLU A 75 -4.87 -4.18 -8.11
C GLU A 75 -4.33 -4.04 -6.66
N HIS A 76 -4.39 -2.83 -6.08
CA HIS A 76 -4.04 -2.65 -4.67
C HIS A 76 -5.29 -2.76 -3.82
N THR A 77 -5.17 -3.41 -2.66
CA THR A 77 -6.25 -3.40 -1.67
C THR A 77 -6.20 -2.07 -0.93
N VAL A 78 -7.15 -1.19 -1.26
CA VAL A 78 -7.35 0.07 -0.56
C VAL A 78 -7.93 -0.19 0.82
N LEU A 79 -7.22 0.28 1.85
CA LEU A 79 -7.73 0.36 3.22
C LEU A 79 -8.32 1.76 3.42
N SER A 80 -9.65 1.83 3.62
CA SER A 80 -10.42 3.05 3.87
C SER A 80 -10.42 3.45 5.35
#